data_AF-A0A960XSU7-F1
#
_entry.id   AF-A0A960XSU7-F1
#
_cell.length_a   1.000
_cell.length_b   1.000
_cell.length_c   1.000
_cell.angle_alpha   90.00
_cell.angle_beta   90.00
_cell.angle_gamma   90.00
#
_symmetry.space_group_name_H-M   'P 1'
#
loop_
_entity.id
_entity.type
_entity.pdbx_description
1 polymer ?
#
loop_
_entity_poly.entity_id
_entity_poly.type
_entity_poly.pdbx_seq_one_letter_code
_entity_poly.pdbx_strand_id
1 'polypeptide(L)'
;AETFTLEWVGTIPGKRESRRFEGDYMLIQQDIVEQRHHRDAVSFGGWAIDVHPPEGVFSTGSGCTQWHSKGVYQIPWRCHYSRNIRNLFLAGRIISASHVAFASSRVMATCGHGAQAVGIAAALCVRDRVAPRDILETQRLAKLQRALVRSGQFIPGVRHEDPADLARQAVVSATSEL
;
A
#
# COMPACT_ATOMS: atom_id res chain seq x y z
N ALA A 1 37.50 11.98 4.65
CA ALA A 1 37.57 11.67 3.19
C ALA A 1 38.96 11.16 2.81
N GLU A 2 40.03 11.79 3.31
CA GLU A 2 41.43 11.49 2.94
C GLU A 2 41.90 10.04 3.20
N THR A 3 41.18 9.26 4.00
CA THR A 3 41.51 7.86 4.33
C THR A 3 40.43 6.84 3.90
N PHE A 4 39.39 7.27 3.18
CA PHE A 4 38.36 6.35 2.68
C PHE A 4 38.67 5.90 1.25
N THR A 5 38.61 4.59 1.00
CA THR A 5 38.68 4.00 -0.36
C THR A 5 37.27 3.57 -0.79
N LEU A 6 36.84 3.98 -1.98
CA LEU A 6 35.59 3.53 -2.58
C LEU A 6 35.71 2.04 -2.93
N GLU A 7 35.01 1.18 -2.21
CA GLU A 7 35.05 -0.27 -2.43
C GLU A 7 34.20 -0.70 -3.64
N TRP A 8 33.01 -0.11 -3.80
CA TRP A 8 32.08 -0.49 -4.85
C TRP A 8 31.08 0.62 -5.17
N VAL A 9 30.71 0.72 -6.45
CA VAL A 9 29.57 1.51 -6.91
C VAL A 9 28.79 0.68 -7.93
N GLY A 10 27.46 0.69 -7.82
CA GLY A 10 26.60 0.02 -8.79
C GLY A 10 26.72 0.68 -10.16
N THR A 11 26.96 -0.12 -11.20
CA THR A 11 27.06 0.36 -12.58
C THR A 11 25.70 0.80 -13.17
N ILE A 12 24.60 0.31 -12.58
CA ILE A 12 23.24 0.67 -12.99
C ILE A 12 22.64 1.58 -11.91
N PRO A 13 22.37 2.86 -12.22
CA PRO A 13 21.72 3.74 -11.27
C PRO A 13 20.31 3.24 -10.94
N GLY A 14 19.98 3.19 -9.66
CA GLY A 14 18.67 2.79 -9.20
C GLY A 14 17.60 3.79 -9.63
N LYS A 15 16.87 3.51 -10.71
CA LYS A 15 15.76 4.36 -11.16
C LYS A 15 14.58 4.21 -10.21
N ARG A 16 14.31 5.27 -9.45
CA ARG A 16 13.27 5.26 -8.41
C ARG A 16 11.86 5.43 -8.98
N GLU A 17 11.70 6.12 -10.10
CA GLU A 17 10.41 6.38 -10.74
C GLU A 17 10.49 6.19 -12.26
N SER A 18 9.38 5.77 -12.88
CA SER A 18 9.25 5.59 -14.32
C SER A 18 7.85 6.02 -14.77
N ARG A 19 7.32 5.44 -15.84
CA ARG A 19 5.92 5.59 -16.25
C ARG A 19 5.00 5.26 -15.07
N ARG A 20 3.96 6.07 -14.91
CA ARG A 20 2.92 5.88 -13.90
C ARG A 20 1.66 5.34 -14.54
N PHE A 21 1.00 4.43 -13.84
CA PHE A 21 -0.28 3.89 -14.25
C PHE A 21 -1.40 4.67 -13.56
N GLU A 22 -2.54 4.75 -14.24
CA GLU A 22 -3.73 5.37 -13.68
C GLU A 22 -4.75 4.27 -13.35
N GLY A 23 -5.23 4.31 -12.12
CA GLY A 23 -6.44 3.62 -11.69
C GLY A 23 -7.62 4.59 -11.61
N ASP A 24 -8.75 4.12 -11.11
CA ASP A 24 -9.93 4.98 -10.88
C ASP A 24 -9.71 5.99 -9.75
N TYR A 25 -8.63 5.85 -9.00
CA TYR A 25 -8.14 6.83 -8.04
C TYR A 25 -6.62 6.93 -8.14
N MET A 26 -6.07 8.12 -7.96
CA MET A 26 -4.65 8.37 -7.88
C MET A 26 -4.34 8.90 -6.49
N LEU A 27 -3.53 8.17 -5.71
CA LEU A 27 -3.13 8.62 -4.39
C LEU A 27 -2.34 9.94 -4.50
N ILE A 28 -2.78 10.97 -3.79
CA ILE A 28 -2.13 12.29 -3.80
C ILE A 28 -1.47 12.62 -2.46
N GLN A 29 -0.57 13.60 -2.46
CA GLN A 29 0.13 14.04 -1.24
C GLN A 29 -0.86 14.37 -0.11
N GLN A 30 -1.97 15.02 -0.43
CA GLN A 30 -2.98 15.42 0.54
C GLN A 30 -3.61 14.21 1.24
N ASP A 31 -3.78 13.08 0.55
CA ASP A 31 -4.31 11.85 1.17
C ASP A 31 -3.39 11.35 2.29
N ILE A 32 -2.08 11.50 2.11
CA ILE A 32 -1.05 11.15 3.10
C ILE A 32 -0.99 12.20 4.22
N VAL A 33 -0.90 13.48 3.85
CA VAL A 33 -0.75 14.62 4.78
C VAL A 33 -1.94 14.73 5.72
N GLU A 34 -3.14 14.64 5.17
CA GLU A 34 -4.40 14.81 5.88
C GLU A 34 -4.93 13.47 6.42
N GLN A 35 -4.25 12.35 6.13
CA GLN A 35 -4.66 10.99 6.48
C GLN A 35 -6.11 10.70 6.07
N ARG A 36 -6.43 11.00 4.81
CA ARG A 36 -7.82 10.94 4.34
C ARG A 36 -8.39 9.55 4.46
N HIS A 37 -9.66 9.51 4.84
CA HIS A 37 -10.41 8.27 4.90
C HIS A 37 -10.89 7.82 3.51
N HIS A 38 -10.71 6.54 3.25
CA HIS A 38 -11.11 5.82 2.07
C HIS A 38 -11.91 4.58 2.49
N ARG A 39 -13.21 4.57 2.15
CA ARG A 39 -14.09 3.42 2.41
C ARG A 39 -13.55 2.12 1.80
N ASP A 40 -12.87 2.25 0.67
CA ASP A 40 -12.28 1.18 -0.10
C ASP A 40 -10.81 0.90 0.26
N ALA A 41 -10.34 1.32 1.44
CA ALA A 41 -9.00 0.99 1.91
C ALA A 41 -8.76 -0.53 1.93
N VAL A 42 -7.65 -0.95 1.32
CA VAL A 42 -7.21 -2.36 1.33
C VAL A 42 -5.80 -2.51 1.88
N SER A 43 -5.06 -1.41 1.98
CA SER A 43 -3.69 -1.38 2.47
C SER A 43 -3.41 -0.03 3.14
N PHE A 44 -2.19 0.16 3.61
CA PHE A 44 -1.75 1.38 4.26
C PHE A 44 -0.26 1.59 4.06
N GLY A 45 0.17 2.85 4.20
CA GLY A 45 1.57 3.22 4.30
C GLY A 45 1.84 4.07 5.54
N GLY A 46 3.10 4.17 5.93
CA GLY A 46 3.55 4.98 7.07
C GLY A 46 4.94 5.59 6.89
N TRP A 47 5.55 5.44 5.71
CA TRP A 47 6.85 6.05 5.42
C TRP A 47 6.69 7.56 5.19
N ALA A 48 7.73 8.33 5.50
CA ALA A 48 7.76 9.74 5.14
C ALA A 48 7.64 9.93 3.61
N ILE A 49 7.15 11.09 3.19
CA ILE A 49 7.29 11.51 1.80
C ILE A 49 8.75 11.92 1.61
N ASP A 50 9.56 11.08 0.96
CA ASP A 50 11.00 11.26 0.76
C ASP A 50 11.38 11.71 -0.67
N VAL A 51 11.28 13.01 -0.91
CA VAL A 51 11.56 13.59 -2.23
C VAL A 51 13.03 13.99 -2.31
N HIS A 52 13.68 13.62 -3.41
CA HIS A 52 15.07 13.94 -3.70
C HIS A 52 15.14 15.03 -4.77
N PRO A 53 16.12 15.95 -4.69
CA PRO A 53 16.29 16.99 -5.69
C PRO A 53 16.61 16.37 -7.06
N PRO A 54 16.05 16.90 -8.16
CA PRO A 54 16.31 16.39 -9.51
C PRO A 54 17.78 16.52 -9.92
N GLU A 55 18.52 17.49 -9.36
CA GLU A 55 19.95 17.69 -9.58
C GLU A 55 20.82 16.62 -8.89
N GLY A 56 20.23 15.79 -8.03
CA GLY A 56 20.92 14.71 -7.33
C GLY A 56 22.13 15.22 -6.54
N VAL A 57 23.31 14.64 -6.78
CA VAL A 57 24.57 15.01 -6.11
C VAL A 57 25.06 16.42 -6.43
N PHE A 58 24.53 17.05 -7.49
CA PHE A 58 24.85 18.43 -7.86
C PHE A 58 23.96 19.46 -7.18
N SER A 59 22.95 19.02 -6.41
CA SER A 59 22.11 19.92 -5.63
C SER A 59 22.91 20.59 -4.52
N THR A 60 22.75 21.90 -4.37
CA THR A 60 23.29 22.67 -3.24
C THR A 60 22.40 22.62 -2.00
N GLY A 61 21.20 22.03 -2.11
CA GLY A 61 20.23 21.87 -1.03
C GLY A 61 20.37 20.55 -0.28
N SER A 62 19.40 20.26 0.60
CA SER A 62 19.32 18.96 1.26
C SER A 62 19.20 17.84 0.22
N GLY A 63 19.95 16.76 0.41
CA GLY A 63 19.87 15.57 -0.46
C GLY A 63 18.53 14.84 -0.39
N CYS A 64 17.68 15.17 0.60
CA CYS A 64 16.32 14.65 0.73
C CYS A 64 15.44 15.61 1.53
N THR A 65 14.20 15.81 1.08
CA THR A 65 13.13 16.42 1.86
C THR A 65 12.23 15.29 2.38
N GLN A 66 12.16 15.16 3.71
CA GLN A 66 11.30 14.16 4.36
C GLN A 66 10.15 14.84 5.08
N TRP A 67 8.94 14.55 4.64
CA TRP A 67 7.72 15.03 5.30
C TRP A 67 6.98 13.86 5.95
N HIS A 68 6.88 13.89 7.28
CA HIS A 68 6.27 12.82 8.07
C HIS A 68 4.80 13.14 8.32
N SER A 69 3.91 12.23 7.92
CA SER A 69 2.49 12.34 8.29
C SER A 69 2.31 12.04 9.78
N LYS A 70 1.16 12.44 10.34
CA LYS A 70 0.85 12.23 11.77
C LYS A 70 0.67 10.75 12.16
N GLY A 71 0.75 9.82 11.21
CA GLY A 71 0.66 8.38 11.46
C GLY A 71 0.69 7.57 10.18
N VAL A 72 -0.17 6.55 10.10
CA VAL A 72 -0.38 5.78 8.87
C VAL A 72 -1.49 6.39 8.02
N TYR A 73 -1.44 6.17 6.71
CA TYR A 73 -2.46 6.59 5.75
C TYR A 73 -3.01 5.38 5.00
N GLN A 74 -4.25 5.47 4.54
CA GLN A 74 -4.91 4.39 3.80
C GLN A 74 -4.53 4.41 2.31
N ILE A 75 -4.48 3.24 1.69
CA ILE A 75 -4.35 3.09 0.24
C ILE A 75 -5.64 2.42 -0.28
N PRO A 76 -6.45 3.14 -1.09
CA PRO A 76 -7.72 2.63 -1.59
C PRO A 76 -7.55 1.58 -2.69
N TRP A 77 -8.53 0.68 -2.80
CA TRP A 77 -8.61 -0.36 -3.83
C TRP A 77 -8.54 0.21 -5.25
N ARG A 78 -9.12 1.39 -5.47
CA ARG A 78 -9.06 2.12 -6.75
C ARG A 78 -7.63 2.43 -7.23
N CYS A 79 -6.61 2.35 -6.38
CA CYS A 79 -5.21 2.50 -6.79
C CYS A 79 -4.60 1.23 -7.42
N HIS A 80 -5.26 0.09 -7.29
CA HIS A 80 -4.71 -1.25 -7.54
C HIS A 80 -5.17 -1.93 -8.83
N TYR A 81 -5.83 -1.20 -9.72
CA TYR A 81 -6.22 -1.70 -11.04
C TYR A 81 -6.21 -0.57 -12.06
N SER A 82 -6.13 -0.94 -13.34
CA SER A 82 -6.10 0.01 -14.45
C SER A 82 -7.44 0.69 -14.66
N ARG A 83 -7.40 2.00 -14.90
CA ARG A 83 -8.56 2.82 -15.25
C ARG A 83 -9.21 2.40 -16.57
N ASN A 84 -8.44 1.92 -17.55
CA ASN A 84 -8.91 1.70 -18.92
C ASN A 84 -8.73 0.26 -19.43
N ILE A 85 -7.95 -0.60 -18.77
CA ILE A 85 -7.83 -2.02 -19.11
C ILE A 85 -8.58 -2.84 -18.06
N ARG A 86 -9.72 -3.42 -18.48
CA ARG A 86 -10.70 -4.02 -17.57
C ARG A 86 -10.14 -5.13 -16.67
N ASN A 87 -9.16 -5.89 -17.12
CA ASN A 87 -8.61 -7.07 -16.43
C ASN A 87 -7.14 -6.89 -16.02
N LEU A 88 -6.67 -5.65 -15.82
CA LEU A 88 -5.29 -5.37 -15.45
C LEU A 88 -5.20 -4.85 -14.01
N PHE A 89 -4.49 -5.58 -13.15
CA PHE A 89 -4.13 -5.16 -11.80
C PHE A 89 -2.84 -4.33 -11.79
N LEU A 90 -2.70 -3.48 -10.76
CA LEU A 90 -1.53 -2.68 -10.45
C LEU A 90 -1.08 -3.01 -9.02
N ALA A 91 0.16 -3.48 -8.85
CA ALA A 91 0.69 -3.90 -7.55
C ALA A 91 2.14 -3.45 -7.33
N GLY A 92 2.53 -3.29 -6.07
CA GLY A 92 3.86 -2.79 -5.72
C GLY A 92 4.07 -1.34 -6.18
N ARG A 93 5.22 -1.05 -6.79
CA ARG A 93 5.60 0.31 -7.20
C ARG A 93 4.77 0.90 -8.34
N ILE A 94 3.95 0.11 -9.03
CA ILE A 94 3.21 0.56 -10.22
C ILE A 94 1.76 0.97 -9.92
N ILE A 95 1.37 1.03 -8.65
CA ILE A 95 0.03 1.50 -8.24
C ILE A 95 -0.21 2.93 -8.69
N SER A 96 -1.48 3.31 -8.79
CA SER A 96 -1.89 4.66 -9.17
C SER A 96 -1.62 5.66 -8.05
N ALA A 97 -0.51 6.40 -8.19
CA ALA A 97 -0.08 7.42 -7.24
C ALA A 97 0.56 8.60 -7.98
N SER A 98 0.37 9.80 -7.44
CA SER A 98 1.08 11.01 -7.88
C SER A 98 2.57 10.91 -7.56
N HIS A 99 3.39 11.75 -8.22
CA HIS A 99 4.83 11.83 -7.98
C HIS A 99 5.19 11.88 -6.49
N VAL A 100 4.53 12.78 -5.76
CA VAL A 100 4.85 13.05 -4.36
C VAL A 100 4.33 11.95 -3.45
N ALA A 101 3.11 11.44 -3.68
CA ALA A 101 2.60 10.34 -2.88
C ALA A 101 3.38 9.04 -3.08
N PHE A 102 3.86 8.81 -4.31
CA PHE A 102 4.69 7.67 -4.65
C PHE A 102 5.99 7.61 -3.85
N ALA A 103 6.55 8.76 -3.46
CA ALA A 103 7.74 8.80 -2.61
C ALA A 103 7.54 8.02 -1.29
N SER A 104 6.33 8.07 -0.71
CA SER A 104 5.98 7.30 0.49
C SER A 104 5.46 5.90 0.18
N SER A 105 4.60 5.72 -0.83
CA SER A 105 3.91 4.44 -1.06
C SER A 105 4.79 3.34 -1.67
N ARG A 106 5.93 3.71 -2.27
CA ARG A 106 6.84 2.79 -2.99
C ARG A 106 7.73 1.90 -2.10
N VAL A 107 7.71 2.08 -0.78
CA VAL A 107 8.55 1.31 0.13
C VAL A 107 8.14 -0.16 0.13
N MET A 108 9.11 -1.06 0.25
CA MET A 108 8.93 -2.50 -0.02
C MET A 108 7.84 -3.16 0.84
N ALA A 109 7.73 -2.80 2.12
CA ALA A 109 6.68 -3.32 2.99
C ALA A 109 5.27 -2.87 2.56
N THR A 110 5.10 -1.57 2.27
CA THR A 110 3.85 -1.01 1.71
C THR A 110 3.48 -1.70 0.39
N CYS A 111 4.48 -1.88 -0.49
CA CYS A 111 4.31 -2.59 -1.75
C CYS A 111 3.86 -4.05 -1.53
N GLY A 112 4.43 -4.73 -0.54
CA GLY A 112 4.07 -6.10 -0.15
C GLY A 112 2.60 -6.18 0.30
N HIS A 113 2.16 -5.31 1.21
CA HIS A 113 0.76 -5.27 1.65
C HIS A 113 -0.21 -4.97 0.50
N GLY A 114 0.14 -4.04 -0.39
CA GLY A 114 -0.66 -3.78 -1.58
C GLY A 114 -0.72 -4.98 -2.53
N ALA A 115 0.38 -5.71 -2.70
CA ALA A 115 0.43 -6.92 -3.52
C ALA A 115 -0.39 -8.07 -2.92
N GLN A 116 -0.39 -8.23 -1.59
CA GLN A 116 -1.26 -9.19 -0.89
C GLN A 116 -2.74 -8.88 -1.14
N ALA A 117 -3.14 -7.61 -1.05
CA ALA A 117 -4.50 -7.18 -1.40
C ALA A 117 -4.87 -7.55 -2.84
N VAL A 118 -3.99 -7.29 -3.80
CA VAL A 118 -4.19 -7.66 -5.22
C VAL A 118 -4.28 -9.18 -5.39
N GLY A 119 -3.43 -9.97 -4.74
CA GLY A 119 -3.42 -11.42 -4.85
C GLY A 119 -4.72 -12.06 -4.34
N ILE A 120 -5.20 -11.64 -3.16
CA ILE A 120 -6.48 -12.09 -2.62
C ILE A 120 -7.63 -11.65 -3.54
N ALA A 121 -7.64 -10.38 -3.97
CA ALA A 121 -8.67 -9.87 -4.86
C ALA A 121 -8.71 -10.61 -6.21
N ALA A 122 -7.57 -10.97 -6.79
CA ALA A 122 -7.50 -11.75 -8.02
C ALA A 122 -8.16 -13.12 -7.86
N ALA A 123 -7.93 -13.81 -6.73
CA ALA A 123 -8.61 -15.07 -6.43
C ALA A 123 -10.14 -14.89 -6.30
N LEU A 124 -10.59 -13.81 -5.66
CA LEU A 124 -12.02 -13.47 -5.58
C LEU A 124 -12.61 -13.18 -6.97
N CYS A 125 -11.89 -12.43 -7.81
CA CYS A 125 -12.30 -12.09 -9.18
C CYS A 125 -12.50 -13.34 -10.04
N VAL A 126 -11.56 -14.28 -9.99
CA VAL A 126 -11.66 -15.57 -10.71
C VAL A 126 -12.84 -16.39 -10.20
N ARG A 127 -12.97 -16.55 -8.88
CA ARG A 127 -14.06 -17.35 -8.26
C ARG A 127 -15.44 -16.79 -8.60
N ASP A 128 -15.62 -15.48 -8.46
CA ASP A 128 -16.91 -14.82 -8.59
C ASP A 128 -17.20 -14.36 -10.04
N ARG A 129 -16.25 -14.57 -10.97
CA ARG A 129 -16.30 -14.15 -12.39
C ARG A 129 -16.54 -12.65 -12.55
N VAL A 130 -15.78 -11.83 -11.82
CA VAL A 130 -15.88 -10.37 -11.82
C VAL A 130 -14.55 -9.72 -12.17
N ALA A 131 -14.58 -8.47 -12.63
CA ALA A 131 -13.39 -7.68 -12.91
C ALA A 131 -12.87 -6.98 -11.62
N PRO A 132 -11.60 -6.53 -11.59
CA PRO A 132 -11.03 -5.80 -10.46
C PRO A 132 -11.89 -4.63 -9.98
N ARG A 133 -12.46 -3.86 -10.91
CA ARG A 133 -13.33 -2.70 -10.60
C ARG A 133 -14.61 -3.12 -9.87
N ASP A 134 -15.14 -4.30 -10.19
CA ASP A 134 -16.42 -4.80 -9.64
C ASP A 134 -16.31 -5.16 -8.15
N ILE A 135 -15.10 -5.27 -7.61
CA ILE A 135 -14.84 -5.42 -6.17
C ILE A 135 -15.27 -4.18 -5.37
N LEU A 136 -15.43 -3.01 -6.01
CA LEU A 136 -15.94 -1.80 -5.35
C LEU A 136 -17.40 -1.91 -4.88
N GLU A 137 -18.14 -2.91 -5.37
CA GLU A 137 -19.45 -3.23 -4.81
C GLU A 137 -19.30 -3.59 -3.32
N THR A 138 -20.19 -3.03 -2.49
CA THR A 138 -20.09 -3.05 -1.03
C THR A 138 -19.85 -4.45 -0.44
N GLN A 139 -20.59 -5.46 -0.89
CA GLN A 139 -20.45 -6.82 -0.35
C GLN A 139 -19.12 -7.47 -0.76
N ARG A 140 -18.68 -7.26 -2.01
CA ARG A 140 -17.39 -7.76 -2.49
C ARG A 140 -16.21 -7.06 -1.82
N LEU A 141 -16.29 -5.75 -1.60
CA LEU A 141 -15.27 -4.99 -0.88
C LEU A 141 -15.14 -5.50 0.56
N ALA A 142 -16.26 -5.67 1.26
CA ALA A 142 -16.28 -6.21 2.61
C ALA A 142 -15.68 -7.63 2.67
N LYS A 143 -15.95 -8.46 1.64
CA LYS A 143 -15.35 -9.80 1.51
C LYS A 143 -13.83 -9.75 1.35
N LEU A 144 -13.32 -8.83 0.53
CA LEU A 144 -11.88 -8.61 0.37
C LEU A 144 -11.24 -8.12 1.66
N GLN A 145 -11.79 -7.07 2.28
CA GLN A 145 -11.29 -6.52 3.55
C GLN A 145 -11.27 -7.58 4.65
N ARG A 146 -12.33 -8.38 4.78
CA ARG A 146 -12.38 -9.50 5.75
C ARG A 146 -11.31 -10.54 5.47
N ALA A 147 -11.13 -10.94 4.22
CA ALA A 147 -10.09 -11.91 3.84
C ALA A 147 -8.68 -11.40 4.15
N LEU A 148 -8.43 -10.10 3.92
CA LEU A 148 -7.17 -9.44 4.25
C LEU A 148 -6.91 -9.44 5.77
N VAL A 149 -7.87 -8.97 6.56
CA VAL A 149 -7.73 -8.92 8.02
C VAL A 149 -7.55 -10.32 8.60
N ARG A 150 -8.30 -11.32 8.10
CA ARG A 150 -8.15 -12.72 8.50
C ARG A 150 -6.76 -13.29 8.18
N SER A 151 -6.11 -12.81 7.12
CA SER A 151 -4.71 -13.16 6.79
C SER A 151 -3.67 -12.40 7.62
N GLY A 152 -4.09 -11.60 8.59
CA GLY A 152 -3.22 -10.81 9.47
C GLY A 152 -2.88 -9.41 8.94
N GLN A 153 -3.46 -8.98 7.81
CA GLN A 153 -3.20 -7.66 7.26
C GLN A 153 -3.98 -6.57 8.01
N PHE A 154 -3.27 -5.61 8.58
CA PHE A 154 -3.89 -4.42 9.17
C PHE A 154 -4.41 -3.48 8.07
N ILE A 155 -5.62 -2.97 8.25
CA ILE A 155 -6.22 -1.92 7.41
C ILE A 155 -6.77 -0.84 8.36
N PRO A 156 -6.25 0.41 8.34
CA PRO A 156 -6.69 1.45 9.25
C PRO A 156 -8.21 1.67 9.17
N GLY A 157 -8.89 1.73 10.31
CA GLY A 157 -10.33 1.97 10.38
C GLY A 157 -11.23 0.78 10.01
N VAL A 158 -10.67 -0.35 9.57
CA VAL A 158 -11.44 -1.57 9.29
C VAL A 158 -11.37 -2.49 10.50
N ARG A 159 -12.53 -2.86 11.04
CA ARG A 159 -12.64 -3.78 12.18
C ARG A 159 -12.62 -5.24 11.70
N HIS A 160 -12.06 -6.12 12.51
CA HIS A 160 -12.15 -7.56 12.27
C HIS A 160 -13.56 -8.08 12.59
N GLU A 161 -14.44 -8.06 11.60
CA GLU A 161 -15.78 -8.63 11.67
C GLU A 161 -15.88 -9.86 10.77
N ASP A 162 -15.40 -10.99 11.30
CA ASP A 162 -15.59 -12.32 10.72
C ASP A 162 -16.52 -13.15 11.62
N PRO A 163 -17.76 -13.44 11.17
CA PRO A 163 -18.67 -14.34 11.90
C PRO A 163 -18.10 -15.75 12.12
N ALA A 164 -17.11 -16.16 11.32
CA ALA A 164 -16.42 -17.45 11.47
C ALA A 164 -15.23 -17.39 12.45
N ASP A 165 -14.93 -16.24 13.06
CA ASP A 165 -13.89 -16.11 14.07
C ASP A 165 -14.39 -16.66 15.42
N LEU A 166 -14.16 -17.96 15.63
CA LEU A 166 -14.51 -18.67 16.85
C LEU A 166 -13.77 -18.13 18.08
N ALA A 167 -12.63 -17.46 17.91
CA ALA A 167 -11.88 -16.90 19.04
C ALA A 167 -12.67 -15.80 19.76
N ARG A 168 -13.53 -15.06 19.05
CA ARG A 168 -14.41 -14.02 19.65
C ARG A 168 -15.52 -14.58 20.52
N GLN A 169 -15.83 -15.87 20.38
CA GLN A 169 -16.88 -16.58 21.14
C GLN A 169 -16.28 -17.60 22.12
N ALA A 170 -14.95 -17.79 22.09
CA ALA A 170 -14.28 -18.77 22.93
C ALA A 170 -14.27 -18.31 24.40
N VAL A 171 -14.54 -19.25 25.30
CA VAL A 171 -14.33 -19.06 26.74
C VAL A 171 -12.96 -19.63 27.07
N VAL A 172 -12.05 -18.78 27.55
CA VAL A 172 -10.71 -19.19 27.98
C VAL A 172 -10.76 -19.50 29.47
N SER A 173 -10.34 -20.71 29.85
CA SER A 173 -10.07 -21.09 31.23
C SER A 173 -8.60 -21.51 31.36
N ALA A 174 -8.02 -21.28 32.53
CA ALA A 174 -6.71 -21.78 32.90
C ALA A 174 -6.82 -22.40 34.30
N THR A 175 -6.21 -23.56 34.49
CA THR A 175 -5.98 -24.13 35.82
C THR A 175 -4.73 -23.48 36.40
N SER A 176 -4.75 -23.07 37.67
CA SER A 176 -3.54 -22.58 38.33
C SER A 176 -2.61 -23.77 38.61
N GLU A 177 -1.49 -23.87 37.89
CA GLU A 177 -0.33 -24.68 38.29
C GLU A 177 0.97 -23.94 37.96
N LEU A 178 1.40 -23.10 38.90
CA LEU A 178 2.62 -23.24 39.72
C LEU A 178 2.49 -22.31 40.94
#